data_AF-A0A7Z0NBU0-F1
#
_entry.id   AF-A0A7Z0NBU0-F1
#
_cell.length_a   1.000
_cell.length_b   1.000
_cell.length_c   1.000
_cell.angle_alpha   90.00
_cell.angle_beta   90.00
_cell.angle_gamma   90.00
#
_symmetry.space_group_name_H-M   'P 1'
#
loop_
_entity.id
_entity.type
_entity.pdbx_description
1 polymer ?
#
loop_
_entity_poly.entity_id
_entity_poly.type
_entity_poly.pdbx_seq_one_letter_code
_entity_poly.pdbx_strand_id
1 'polypeptide(L)'
;MKIKAIVFSAVVASILSTPVLASLGNTTQNLPLLERGVSSTQMLAQGQPKRFNINIEQATTLKVVSEHFPGFTSTGNRISAVLYNEAGQQVAEASSPRGRFELVRQLQPGNYQLEVTGRSRGGSDDNSYYELHVAY
;
A
#
# COMPACT_ATOMS: atom_id res chain seq x y z
N MET A 1 17.80 73.35 9.52
CA MET A 1 18.76 72.77 10.51
C MET A 1 17.95 71.93 11.50
N LYS A 2 18.15 70.65 11.82
CA LYS A 2 19.20 69.64 11.57
C LYS A 2 18.53 68.25 11.68
N ILE A 3 19.07 67.28 10.95
CA ILE A 3 18.69 65.87 10.84
C ILE A 3 19.10 65.12 12.12
N LYS A 4 18.35 64.09 12.55
CA LYS A 4 18.93 62.84 13.09
C LYS A 4 18.03 61.63 12.78
N ALA A 5 18.63 60.65 12.09
CA ALA A 5 18.07 59.34 11.77
C ALA A 5 18.48 58.31 12.82
N ILE A 6 17.67 57.28 13.02
CA ILE A 6 18.10 55.95 13.50
C ILE A 6 17.36 54.90 12.67
N VAL A 7 18.13 53.93 12.19
CA VAL A 7 17.79 52.85 11.25
C VAL A 7 17.69 51.52 12.03
N PHE A 8 17.17 50.49 11.35
CA PHE A 8 17.10 49.05 11.68
C PHE A 8 15.79 48.66 12.40
N SER A 9 14.97 47.78 11.82
CA SER A 9 15.33 46.39 11.56
C SER A 9 14.69 45.80 10.30
N ALA A 10 15.50 45.09 9.54
CA ALA A 10 15.07 44.24 8.43
C ALA A 10 14.31 43.03 8.97
N VAL A 11 13.07 42.82 8.53
CA VAL A 11 12.41 41.52 8.63
C VAL A 11 12.67 40.80 7.31
N VAL A 12 13.58 39.84 7.36
CA VAL A 12 13.74 38.85 6.29
C VAL A 12 12.50 37.98 6.33
N ALA A 13 11.60 38.15 5.35
CA ALA A 13 10.54 37.21 5.11
C ALA A 13 11.19 35.92 4.60
N SER A 14 11.29 34.92 5.47
CA SER A 14 11.71 33.56 5.13
C SER A 14 10.75 33.01 4.09
N ILE A 15 11.15 33.04 2.82
CA ILE A 15 10.53 32.21 1.79
C ILE A 15 10.64 30.77 2.26
N LEU A 16 9.50 30.17 2.62
CA LEU A 16 9.42 28.73 2.80
C LEU A 16 9.69 28.11 1.44
N SER A 17 10.93 27.72 1.23
CA SER A 17 11.34 26.86 0.13
C SER A 17 10.56 25.55 0.26
N THR A 18 9.42 25.46 -0.41
CA THR A 18 8.81 24.17 -0.68
C THR A 18 9.83 23.38 -1.50
N PRO A 19 10.36 22.25 -1.03
CA PRO A 19 11.09 21.38 -1.93
C PRO A 19 10.07 20.93 -2.99
N VAL A 20 10.22 21.44 -4.21
CA VAL A 20 9.67 20.76 -5.37
C VAL A 20 10.43 19.44 -5.41
N LEU A 21 9.81 18.38 -4.89
CA LEU A 21 10.29 17.03 -5.14
C LEU A 21 10.29 16.85 -6.66
N ALA A 22 11.49 16.79 -7.24
CA ALA A 22 11.66 16.27 -8.57
C ALA A 22 11.06 14.86 -8.57
N SER A 23 9.97 14.70 -9.32
CA SER A 23 9.32 13.43 -9.60
C SER A 23 10.32 12.51 -10.28
N LEU A 24 11.10 11.80 -9.49
CA LEU A 24 11.87 10.64 -9.90
C LEU A 24 10.87 9.61 -10.43
N GLY A 25 10.99 9.33 -11.73
CA GLY A 25 10.00 8.58 -12.49
C GLY A 25 9.66 7.23 -11.87
N ASN A 26 8.38 6.87 -12.06
CA ASN A 26 7.81 5.53 -11.85
C ASN A 26 7.79 5.10 -10.36
N THR A 27 6.68 5.16 -9.61
CA THR A 27 5.64 4.10 -9.59
C THR A 27 4.58 4.41 -8.50
N THR A 28 3.94 5.58 -8.51
CA THR A 28 2.79 5.87 -7.60
C THR A 28 1.51 6.28 -8.32
N GLN A 29 1.58 6.59 -9.62
CA GLN A 29 0.46 7.14 -10.38
C GLN A 29 -0.47 6.09 -11.03
N ASN A 30 -0.22 4.79 -10.89
CA ASN A 30 -1.03 3.76 -11.55
C ASN A 30 -1.06 2.42 -10.79
N LEU A 31 -1.12 2.46 -9.46
CA LEU A 31 -1.49 1.26 -8.69
C LEU A 31 -3.01 1.16 -8.69
N PRO A 32 -3.58 -0.03 -8.95
CA PRO A 32 -5.02 -0.22 -8.87
C PRO A 32 -5.52 0.16 -7.48
N LEU A 33 -6.55 1.00 -7.44
CA LEU A 33 -7.28 1.30 -6.21
C LEU A 33 -8.03 0.04 -5.80
N LEU A 34 -7.82 -0.38 -4.56
CA LEU A 34 -8.51 -1.49 -3.93
C LEU A 34 -9.72 -0.94 -3.19
N GLU A 35 -10.85 -0.94 -3.88
CA GLU A 35 -12.14 -0.53 -3.32
C GLU A 35 -12.76 -1.63 -2.45
N ARG A 36 -13.72 -1.23 -1.63
CA ARG A 36 -14.58 -2.17 -0.90
C ARG A 36 -15.28 -3.10 -1.90
N GLY A 37 -15.22 -4.41 -1.65
CA GLY A 37 -15.82 -5.43 -2.51
C GLY A 37 -14.84 -6.55 -2.84
N VAL A 38 -15.05 -7.20 -3.98
CA VAL A 38 -14.16 -8.24 -4.50
C VAL A 38 -13.26 -7.59 -5.56
N SER A 39 -11.95 -7.68 -5.38
CA SER A 39 -11.00 -7.23 -6.39
C SER A 39 -11.08 -8.11 -7.62
N SER A 40 -10.70 -7.58 -8.79
CA SER A 40 -10.46 -8.42 -9.98
C SER A 40 -9.52 -9.58 -9.65
N THR A 41 -9.73 -10.73 -10.30
CA THR A 41 -8.84 -11.89 -10.17
C THR A 41 -7.41 -11.51 -10.56
N GLN A 42 -6.46 -11.79 -9.68
CA GLN A 42 -5.04 -11.47 -9.86
C GLN A 42 -4.23 -12.76 -9.99
N MET A 43 -3.23 -12.72 -10.85
CA MET A 43 -2.24 -13.79 -10.94
C MET A 43 -1.15 -13.58 -9.88
N LEU A 44 -0.95 -14.59 -9.04
CA LEU A 44 0.10 -14.67 -8.05
C LEU A 44 1.34 -15.32 -8.69
N ALA A 45 2.15 -14.49 -9.35
CA ALA A 45 3.43 -14.93 -9.90
C ALA A 45 4.53 -14.92 -8.82
N GLN A 46 5.34 -15.97 -8.78
CA GLN A 46 6.46 -16.07 -7.84
C GLN A 46 7.46 -14.93 -8.06
N GLY A 47 7.80 -14.22 -6.98
CA GLY A 47 8.73 -13.09 -7.04
C GLY A 47 8.15 -11.80 -7.64
N GLN A 48 6.86 -11.77 -7.97
CA GLN A 48 6.17 -10.57 -8.46
C GLN A 48 5.14 -10.08 -7.43
N PRO A 49 5.53 -9.22 -6.46
CA PRO A 49 4.58 -8.59 -5.55
C PRO A 49 3.54 -7.79 -6.33
N LYS A 50 2.27 -7.91 -5.93
CA LYS A 50 1.18 -7.04 -6.40
C LYS A 50 0.89 -6.00 -5.34
N ARG A 51 0.86 -4.73 -5.73
CA ARG A 51 0.58 -3.61 -4.84
C ARG A 51 -0.74 -2.97 -5.21
N PHE A 52 -1.49 -2.58 -4.19
CA PHE A 52 -2.76 -1.88 -4.33
C PHE A 52 -2.81 -0.68 -3.40
N ASN A 53 -3.43 0.40 -3.85
CA ASN A 53 -3.71 1.55 -3.01
C ASN A 53 -5.05 1.35 -2.30
N ILE A 54 -5.13 1.71 -1.02
CA ILE A 54 -6.36 1.73 -0.24
C ILE A 54 -6.50 3.16 0.30
N ASN A 55 -7.62 3.81 0.00
CA ASN A 55 -7.95 5.09 0.59
C ASN A 55 -9.00 4.89 1.68
N ILE A 56 -8.67 5.28 2.90
CA ILE A 56 -9.56 5.23 4.05
C ILE A 56 -10.04 6.65 4.31
N GLU A 57 -11.32 6.92 4.08
CA GLU A 57 -11.90 8.25 4.29
C GLU A 57 -12.25 8.51 5.75
N GLN A 58 -12.64 7.47 6.48
CA GLN A 58 -13.06 7.53 7.87
C GLN A 58 -12.44 6.38 8.68
N ALA A 59 -12.24 6.58 9.98
CA ALA A 59 -11.70 5.54 10.84
C ALA A 59 -12.59 4.27 10.77
N THR A 60 -11.99 3.16 10.36
CA THR A 60 -12.72 1.92 10.07
C THR A 60 -11.86 0.68 10.33
N THR A 61 -12.50 -0.48 10.40
CA THR A 61 -11.80 -1.77 10.49
C THR A 61 -11.69 -2.36 9.10
N LEU A 62 -10.49 -2.25 8.51
CA LEU A 62 -10.18 -2.91 7.26
C LEU A 62 -10.08 -4.42 7.49
N LYS A 63 -10.85 -5.17 6.71
CA LYS A 63 -10.76 -6.62 6.57
C LYS A 63 -10.43 -6.96 5.12
N VAL A 64 -9.30 -7.62 4.91
CA VAL A 64 -8.88 -8.14 3.61
C VAL A 64 -8.72 -9.65 3.71
N VAL A 65 -9.47 -10.40 2.91
CA VAL A 65 -9.37 -11.85 2.83
C VAL A 65 -8.96 -12.24 1.43
N SER A 66 -7.95 -13.09 1.29
CA SER A 66 -7.65 -13.68 -0.02
C SER A 66 -8.44 -14.96 -0.22
N GLU A 67 -9.09 -15.10 -1.36
CA GLU A 67 -9.73 -16.33 -1.78
C GLU A 67 -9.01 -16.92 -3.01
N HIS A 68 -8.86 -18.24 -3.05
CA HIS A 68 -8.16 -18.96 -4.12
C HIS A 68 -9.19 -19.76 -4.92
N PHE A 69 -9.14 -19.69 -6.24
CA PHE A 69 -10.06 -20.44 -7.10
C PHE A 69 -9.79 -21.96 -7.11
N PRO A 70 -10.78 -22.82 -6.82
CA PRO A 70 -10.60 -24.27 -6.86
C PRO A 70 -10.29 -24.73 -8.30
N GLY A 71 -9.23 -25.51 -8.46
CA GLY A 71 -8.77 -26.02 -9.76
C GLY A 71 -7.26 -26.21 -9.87
N PHE A 72 -6.49 -25.53 -9.00
CA PHE A 72 -5.05 -25.68 -8.89
C PHE A 72 -4.71 -26.33 -7.54
N THR A 73 -4.02 -27.47 -7.57
CA THR A 73 -3.54 -28.16 -6.36
C THR A 73 -2.41 -27.37 -5.74
N SER A 74 -2.76 -26.36 -4.94
CA SER A 74 -1.80 -25.44 -4.32
C SER A 74 -1.24 -26.01 -3.01
N THR A 75 -0.71 -27.23 -3.04
CA THR A 75 -0.09 -27.86 -1.87
C THR A 75 1.29 -27.28 -1.65
N GLY A 76 1.37 -26.10 -1.03
CA GLY A 76 2.63 -25.45 -0.67
C GLY A 76 2.79 -23.99 -1.08
N ASN A 77 1.76 -23.37 -1.67
CA ASN A 77 1.82 -21.95 -2.01
C ASN A 77 1.53 -21.10 -0.77
N ARG A 78 2.59 -20.43 -0.30
CA ARG A 78 2.48 -19.43 0.76
C ARG A 78 2.07 -18.12 0.14
N ILE A 79 0.98 -17.55 0.64
CA ILE A 79 0.58 -16.18 0.32
C ILE A 79 0.81 -15.31 1.56
N SER A 80 1.34 -14.11 1.34
CA SER A 80 1.53 -13.10 2.36
C SER A 80 0.99 -11.77 1.87
N ALA A 81 0.45 -10.99 2.79
CA ALA A 81 0.01 -9.64 2.57
C ALA A 81 0.59 -8.72 3.64
N VAL A 82 1.17 -7.61 3.21
CA VAL A 82 1.75 -6.59 4.08
C VAL A 82 1.04 -5.28 3.80
N LEU A 83 0.54 -4.64 4.85
CA LEU A 83 -0.11 -3.35 4.77
C LEU A 83 0.87 -2.27 5.23
N TYR A 84 1.09 -1.29 4.38
CA TYR A 84 1.92 -0.11 4.62
C TYR A 84 1.05 1.14 4.78
N ASN A 85 1.48 2.05 5.64
CA ASN A 85 0.91 3.40 5.70
C ASN A 85 1.55 4.32 4.64
N GLU A 86 1.09 5.57 4.57
CA GLU A 86 1.62 6.60 3.67
C GLU A 86 3.12 6.85 3.84
N ALA A 87 3.65 6.70 5.05
CA ALA A 87 5.08 6.82 5.33
C ALA A 87 5.90 5.58 4.90
N GLY A 88 5.27 4.58 4.29
CA GLY A 88 5.90 3.32 3.89
C GLY A 88 6.21 2.38 5.06
N GLN A 89 5.66 2.64 6.25
CA GLN A 89 5.85 1.81 7.43
C GLN A 89 4.82 0.67 7.43
N GLN A 90 5.28 -0.54 7.73
CA GLN A 90 4.41 -1.70 7.91
C GLN A 90 3.51 -1.50 9.14
N VAL A 91 2.20 -1.50 8.92
CA VAL A 91 1.18 -1.37 9.98
C VAL A 91 0.44 -2.67 10.27
N ALA A 92 0.43 -3.61 9.34
CA ALA A 92 -0.10 -4.95 9.52
C ALA A 92 0.54 -5.95 8.53
N GLU A 93 0.52 -7.23 8.88
CA GLU A 93 0.90 -8.33 8.00
C GLU A 93 -0.01 -9.53 8.28
N ALA A 94 -0.34 -10.26 7.23
CA ALA A 94 -1.01 -11.54 7.30
C ALA A 94 -0.31 -12.51 6.36
N SER A 95 -0.01 -13.73 6.82
CA SER A 95 0.53 -14.76 5.92
C SER A 95 -0.11 -16.11 6.20
N SER A 96 -0.22 -16.92 5.16
CA SER A 96 -0.83 -18.23 5.26
C SER A 96 -0.07 -19.26 4.44
N PRO A 97 0.33 -20.39 5.05
CA PRO A 97 0.93 -21.51 4.34
C PRO A 97 -0.09 -22.33 3.54
N ARG A 98 -1.39 -22.05 3.70
CA ARG A 98 -2.49 -22.79 3.05
C ARG A 98 -3.10 -22.04 1.86
N GLY A 99 -2.46 -20.97 1.39
CA GLY A 99 -2.94 -20.21 0.22
C GLY A 99 -4.10 -19.24 0.48
N ARG A 100 -4.51 -19.02 1.74
CA ARG A 100 -5.55 -18.04 2.13
C ARG A 100 -5.14 -17.26 3.37
N PHE A 101 -4.96 -15.94 3.26
CA PHE A 101 -4.74 -15.04 4.38
C PHE A 101 -6.02 -14.25 4.74
N GLU A 102 -6.06 -13.78 5.98
CA GLU A 102 -7.04 -12.82 6.47
C GLU A 102 -6.28 -11.75 7.26
N LEU A 103 -6.42 -10.50 6.85
CA LEU A 103 -5.82 -9.32 7.48
C LEU A 103 -6.96 -8.46 8.03
N VAL A 104 -6.97 -8.25 9.34
CA VAL A 104 -7.96 -7.38 10.02
C VAL A 104 -7.21 -6.32 10.81
N ARG A 105 -7.50 -5.04 10.52
CA ARG A 105 -6.82 -3.92 11.17
C ARG A 105 -7.71 -2.69 11.28
N GLN A 106 -7.70 -2.03 12.44
CA GLN A 106 -8.27 -0.69 12.59
C GLN A 106 -7.34 0.34 11.95
N LEU A 107 -7.87 1.11 11.01
CA LEU A 107 -7.15 2.14 10.28
C LEU A 107 -7.77 3.50 10.54
N GLN A 108 -6.91 4.51 10.63
CA GLN A 108 -7.31 5.91 10.63
C GLN A 108 -7.47 6.42 9.19
N PRO A 109 -8.17 7.54 8.97
CA PRO A 109 -8.25 8.17 7.66
C PRO A 109 -6.86 8.41 7.07
N GLY A 110 -6.66 8.04 5.80
CA GLY A 110 -5.38 8.18 5.13
C GLY A 110 -5.18 7.20 3.99
N ASN A 111 -3.99 7.27 3.39
CA ASN A 111 -3.59 6.41 2.29
C ASN A 111 -2.77 5.23 2.80
N TYR A 112 -3.11 4.04 2.33
CA TYR A 112 -2.44 2.80 2.65
C TYR A 112 -2.09 2.05 1.37
N GLN A 113 -1.10 1.18 1.47
CA GLN A 113 -0.69 0.29 0.38
C GLN A 113 -0.71 -1.14 0.85
N LEU A 114 -1.46 -1.99 0.16
CA LEU A 114 -1.45 -3.43 0.39
C LEU A 114 -0.52 -4.08 -0.63
N GLU A 115 0.53 -4.73 -0.15
CA GLU A 115 1.40 -5.58 -0.96
C GLU A 115 1.05 -7.05 -0.73
N VAL A 116 0.74 -7.77 -1.79
CA VAL A 116 0.46 -9.21 -1.77
C VAL A 116 1.58 -9.93 -2.50
N THR A 117 2.17 -10.93 -1.84
CA THR A 117 3.26 -11.75 -2.34
C THR A 117 2.91 -13.23 -2.26
N GLY A 118 3.36 -13.98 -3.27
CA GLY A 118 3.24 -15.43 -3.31
C GLY A 118 4.59 -16.11 -3.42
N ARG A 119 4.74 -17.23 -2.74
CA ARG A 119 5.91 -18.11 -2.82
C ARG A 119 5.45 -19.55 -2.97
N SER A 120 5.77 -20.19 -4.09
CA SER A 120 5.67 -21.64 -4.25
C SER A 120 6.95 -22.31 -3.74
N ARG A 121 6.80 -23.49 -3.12
CA ARG A 121 7.92 -24.33 -2.66
C ARG A 121 8.33 -25.37 -3.72
N GLY A 122 7.57 -25.51 -4.81
CA GLY A 122 7.85 -26.38 -5.96
C GLY A 122 8.28 -25.56 -7.18
N GLY A 123 9.20 -26.11 -7.99
CA GLY A 123 9.81 -25.39 -9.13
C GLY A 123 8.82 -25.02 -10.24
N SER A 124 9.07 -23.83 -10.81
CA SER A 124 8.56 -23.26 -12.07
C SER A 124 7.04 -23.25 -12.31
N ASP A 125 6.50 -22.04 -12.40
CA ASP A 125 5.25 -21.68 -13.10
C ASP A 125 3.91 -22.20 -12.54
N ASP A 126 3.78 -22.31 -11.21
CA ASP A 126 2.45 -22.40 -10.58
C ASP A 126 1.77 -21.01 -10.59
N ASN A 127 1.20 -20.62 -11.73
CA ASN A 127 0.31 -19.46 -11.82
C ASN A 127 -0.95 -19.74 -10.98
N SER A 128 -0.95 -19.23 -9.75
CA SER A 128 -2.12 -19.27 -8.87
C SER A 128 -2.94 -18.02 -9.05
N TYR A 129 -4.26 -18.15 -9.09
CA TYR A 129 -5.16 -17.01 -9.19
C TYR A 129 -5.83 -16.75 -7.85
N TYR A 130 -5.91 -15.49 -7.46
CA TYR A 130 -6.54 -15.08 -6.20
C TYR A 130 -7.41 -13.85 -6.38
N GLU A 131 -8.38 -13.71 -5.49
CA GLU A 131 -9.20 -12.51 -5.33
C GLU A 131 -9.04 -11.97 -3.91
N LEU A 132 -9.16 -10.65 -3.77
CA LEU A 132 -9.13 -9.98 -2.49
C LEU A 132 -10.54 -9.50 -2.16
N HIS A 133 -11.08 -10.00 -1.07
CA HIS A 133 -12.35 -9.55 -0.53
C HIS A 133 -12.06 -8.50 0.53
N VAL A 134 -12.49 -7.27 0.26
CA VAL A 134 -12.18 -6.09 1.05
C VAL A 134 -13.45 -5.53 1.64
N ALA A 135 -13.47 -5.39 2.97
CA ALA A 135 -14.56 -4.81 3.72
C ALA A 135 -14.04 -3.78 4.72
N TYR A 136 -14.72 -2.64 4.80
CA TYR A 136 -14.50 -1.54 5.74
C TYR A 136 -15.69 -0.58 5.70
#